data_AF-A0A2W2E7A0-F1
#
_entry.id   AF-A0A2W2E7A0-F1
#
_cell.length_a   1.000
_cell.length_b   1.000
_cell.length_c   1.000
_cell.angle_alpha   90.00
_cell.angle_beta   90.00
_cell.angle_gamma   90.00
#
_symmetry.space_group_name_H-M   'P 1'
#
loop_
_entity.id
_entity.type
_entity.pdbx_description
1 polymer ?
#
loop_
_entity_poly.entity_id
_entity_poly.type
_entity_poly.pdbx_seq_one_letter_code
_entity_poly.pdbx_strand_id
1 'polypeptide(L)'
;MRETNDVRPLIHQALIYDDDTEFLAATTGFCRDGLATGEKVLAVTTPANITLLTDALGPAAARVDFAPAEEWYRSPGRTLTAYGHYVDTHAATGVRIIGEPVWHGRDHAEQAEWTRYESVINAALADRPARIMCPYDQRTLPAHILTDAHRT
;
A
#
# COMPACT_ATOMS: atom_id res chain seq x y z
N MET A 1 -25.25 1.87 -27.00
CA MET A 1 -25.12 2.66 -25.76
C MET A 1 -23.87 2.14 -25.07
N ARG A 2 -22.77 2.88 -25.12
CA ARG A 2 -21.51 2.47 -24.47
C ARG A 2 -21.64 2.87 -23.01
N GLU A 3 -21.68 1.89 -22.11
CA GLU A 3 -21.55 2.13 -20.67
C GLU A 3 -20.23 2.86 -20.45
N THR A 4 -20.31 4.09 -19.96
CA THR A 4 -19.17 4.80 -19.42
C THR A 4 -18.73 4.02 -18.20
N ASN A 5 -17.69 3.20 -18.35
CA ASN A 5 -16.99 2.57 -17.25
C ASN A 5 -16.52 3.71 -16.34
N ASP A 6 -17.23 3.95 -15.24
CA ASP A 6 -16.86 4.93 -14.22
C ASP A 6 -15.65 4.36 -13.48
N VAL A 7 -14.49 4.46 -14.14
CA VAL A 7 -13.21 4.06 -13.55
C VAL A 7 -12.99 5.02 -12.40
N ARG A 8 -13.20 4.54 -11.18
CA ARG A 8 -12.88 5.32 -10.00
C ARG A 8 -11.37 5.61 -10.04
N PRO A 9 -10.96 6.88 -9.94
CA PRO A 9 -9.55 7.24 -9.99
C PRO A 9 -8.81 6.59 -8.82
N LEU A 10 -7.50 6.39 -9.01
CA LEU A 10 -6.60 6.00 -7.94
C LEU A 10 -6.81 6.87 -6.70
N ILE A 11 -6.97 6.25 -5.54
CA ILE A 11 -6.85 6.93 -4.24
C ILE A 11 -5.56 6.43 -3.61
N HIS A 12 -4.59 7.32 -3.41
CA HIS A 12 -3.36 7.01 -2.68
C HIS A 12 -3.30 7.93 -1.46
N GLN A 13 -3.32 7.35 -0.27
CA GLN A 13 -3.34 8.09 0.99
C GLN A 13 -2.18 7.64 1.89
N ALA A 14 -1.53 8.60 2.54
CA ALA A 14 -0.57 8.32 3.60
C ALA A 14 -1.30 8.04 4.94
N LEU A 15 -0.83 7.03 5.66
CA LEU A 15 -1.19 6.76 7.06
C LEU A 15 0.06 6.98 7.91
N ILE A 16 0.13 8.09 8.63
CA ILE A 16 1.18 8.33 9.60
C ILE A 16 0.66 7.87 10.95
N TYR A 17 1.44 7.04 11.66
CA TYR A 17 1.03 6.43 12.92
C TYR A 17 2.17 6.43 13.93
N ASP A 18 1.83 6.55 15.21
CA ASP A 18 2.78 6.55 16.34
C ASP A 18 2.81 5.25 17.12
N ASP A 19 1.82 4.37 16.94
CA ASP A 19 1.79 3.09 17.62
C ASP A 19 1.05 2.00 16.83
N ASP A 20 1.19 0.77 17.31
CA ASP A 20 0.61 -0.41 16.67
C ASP A 20 -0.93 -0.40 16.71
N THR A 21 -1.53 0.30 17.68
CA THR A 21 -3.00 0.44 17.79
C THR A 21 -3.54 1.35 16.69
N GLU A 22 -2.88 2.48 16.44
CA GLU A 22 -3.21 3.38 15.33
C GLU A 22 -3.05 2.69 13.97
N PHE A 23 -1.94 1.97 13.78
CA PHE A 23 -1.71 1.15 12.60
C PHE A 23 -2.85 0.15 12.39
N LEU A 24 -3.19 -0.63 13.41
CA LEU A 24 -4.23 -1.66 13.33
C LEU A 24 -5.63 -1.07 13.13
N ALA A 25 -5.96 0.03 13.81
CA ALA A 25 -7.27 0.68 13.69
C ALA A 25 -7.55 1.08 12.23
N ALA A 26 -6.58 1.69 11.56
CA ALA A 26 -6.71 2.11 10.17
C ALA A 26 -6.67 0.92 9.19
N THR A 27 -5.67 0.04 9.33
CA THR A 27 -5.43 -1.03 8.35
C THR A 27 -6.47 -2.15 8.40
N THR A 28 -6.95 -2.53 9.59
CA THR A 28 -7.98 -3.57 9.71
C THR A 28 -9.32 -3.12 9.13
N GLY A 29 -9.72 -1.86 9.37
CA GLY A 29 -10.90 -1.25 8.76
C GLY A 29 -10.77 -1.20 7.25
N PHE A 30 -9.63 -0.73 6.75
CA PHE A 30 -9.33 -0.67 5.32
C PHE A 30 -9.45 -2.04 4.62
N CYS A 31 -8.90 -3.09 5.23
CA CYS A 31 -9.01 -4.47 4.74
C CYS A 31 -10.46 -4.98 4.78
N ARG A 32 -11.14 -4.84 5.92
CA ARG A 32 -12.52 -5.34 6.10
C ARG A 32 -13.50 -4.69 5.13
N ASP A 33 -13.38 -3.40 4.92
CA ASP A 33 -14.20 -2.66 3.96
C ASP A 33 -14.03 -3.19 2.53
N GLY A 34 -12.78 -3.40 2.09
CA GLY A 34 -12.51 -3.95 0.76
C GLY A 34 -13.07 -5.37 0.60
N LEU A 35 -12.86 -6.21 1.60
CA LEU A 35 -13.40 -7.57 1.63
C LEU A 35 -14.95 -7.59 1.63
N ALA A 36 -15.60 -6.62 2.27
CA ALA A 36 -17.05 -6.48 2.30
C ALA A 36 -17.63 -6.06 0.94
N THR A 37 -16.89 -5.25 0.18
CA THR A 37 -17.29 -4.81 -1.17
C THR A 37 -16.85 -5.78 -2.29
N GLY A 38 -16.16 -6.87 -1.93
CA GLY A 38 -15.67 -7.87 -2.89
C GLY A 38 -14.38 -7.46 -3.61
N GLU A 39 -13.74 -6.37 -3.18
CA GLU A 39 -12.42 -5.97 -3.67
C GLU A 39 -11.36 -6.97 -3.19
N LYS A 40 -10.28 -7.10 -3.97
CA LYS A 40 -9.09 -7.82 -3.54
C LYS A 40 -8.23 -6.96 -2.62
N VAL A 41 -7.62 -7.58 -1.62
CA VAL A 41 -6.81 -6.89 -0.62
C VAL A 41 -5.39 -7.47 -0.62
N LEU A 42 -4.42 -6.61 -0.85
CA LEU A 42 -2.99 -6.91 -0.76
C LEU A 42 -2.38 -6.09 0.38
N ALA A 43 -1.68 -6.73 1.30
CA ALA A 43 -0.91 -6.07 2.33
C ALA A 43 0.58 -6.36 2.14
N VAL A 44 1.30 -5.34 1.66
CA VAL A 44 2.75 -5.30 1.57
C VAL A 44 3.29 -4.47 2.73
N THR A 45 3.77 -5.12 3.78
CA THR A 45 4.15 -4.46 5.03
C THR A 45 5.26 -5.24 5.74
N THR A 46 5.82 -4.70 6.83
CA THR A 46 6.87 -5.40 7.58
C THR A 46 6.36 -6.75 8.11
N PRO A 47 7.23 -7.77 8.28
CA PRO A 47 6.82 -9.05 8.85
C PRO A 47 6.12 -8.92 10.21
N ALA A 48 6.55 -7.97 11.04
CA ALA A 48 5.90 -7.67 12.31
C ALA A 48 4.45 -7.17 12.12
N ASN A 49 4.25 -6.20 11.21
CA ASN A 49 2.93 -5.68 10.88
C ASN A 49 2.04 -6.71 10.18
N ILE A 50 2.60 -7.63 9.38
CA ILE A 50 1.85 -8.77 8.83
C ILE A 50 1.30 -9.63 9.95
N THR A 51 2.10 -9.97 10.97
CA THR A 51 1.63 -10.75 12.12
C THR A 51 0.53 -10.01 12.88
N LEU A 52 0.74 -8.74 13.22
CA LEU A 52 -0.27 -7.91 13.90
C LEU A 52 -1.60 -7.87 13.13
N LEU A 53 -1.53 -7.60 11.82
CA LEU A 53 -2.71 -7.48 10.97
C LEU A 53 -3.42 -8.82 10.79
N THR A 54 -2.67 -9.92 10.66
CA THR A 54 -3.22 -11.28 10.58
C THR A 54 -4.02 -11.63 11.83
N ASP A 55 -3.44 -11.38 13.02
CA ASP A 55 -4.08 -11.66 14.30
C ASP A 55 -5.37 -10.82 14.48
N ALA A 56 -5.31 -9.53 14.15
CA ALA A 56 -6.45 -8.62 14.28
C ALA A 56 -7.59 -8.90 13.25
N LEU A 57 -7.26 -9.41 12.07
CA LEU A 57 -8.25 -9.82 11.07
C LEU A 57 -8.87 -11.19 11.37
N GLY A 58 -8.16 -12.05 12.12
CA GLY A 58 -8.62 -13.40 12.43
C GLY A 58 -8.93 -14.19 11.16
N PRO A 59 -10.09 -14.89 11.07
CA PRO A 59 -10.44 -15.68 9.89
C PRO A 59 -10.48 -14.89 8.56
N ALA A 60 -10.70 -13.57 8.61
CA ALA A 60 -10.72 -12.74 7.41
C ALA A 60 -9.33 -12.62 6.74
N ALA A 61 -8.25 -12.86 7.49
CA ALA A 61 -6.88 -12.82 6.97
C ALA A 61 -6.67 -13.80 5.81
N ALA A 62 -7.40 -14.93 5.78
CA ALA A 62 -7.32 -15.90 4.68
C ALA A 62 -7.77 -15.35 3.31
N ARG A 63 -8.41 -14.17 3.29
CA ARG A 63 -8.84 -13.47 2.07
C ARG A 63 -7.93 -12.29 1.69
N VAL A 64 -6.89 -12.03 2.48
CA VAL A 64 -5.90 -10.98 2.24
C VAL A 64 -4.62 -11.64 1.72
N ASP A 65 -4.10 -11.12 0.62
CA ASP A 65 -2.78 -11.51 0.13
C ASP A 65 -1.73 -10.74 0.93
N PHE A 66 -0.77 -11.42 1.56
CA PHE A 66 0.31 -10.78 2.32
C PHE A 66 1.65 -10.96 1.61
N ALA A 67 2.46 -9.91 1.56
CA ALA A 67 3.83 -9.98 1.07
C ALA A 67 4.79 -9.17 1.96
N PRO A 68 5.97 -9.72 2.30
CA PRO A 68 6.97 -9.00 3.09
C PRO A 68 7.54 -7.80 2.31
N ALA A 69 7.53 -6.63 2.94
CA ALA A 69 8.00 -5.38 2.35
C ALA A 69 9.46 -5.44 1.89
N GLU A 70 10.34 -6.13 2.62
CA GLU A 70 11.76 -6.29 2.31
C GLU A 70 11.99 -7.04 1.00
N GLU A 71 11.02 -7.85 0.56
CA GLU A 71 11.09 -8.56 -0.71
C GLU A 71 10.42 -7.79 -1.83
N TRP A 72 9.26 -7.21 -1.53
CA TRP A 72 8.47 -6.47 -2.50
C TRP A 72 9.15 -5.16 -2.93
N TYR A 73 9.82 -4.48 -2.01
CA TYR A 73 10.49 -3.19 -2.21
C TYR A 73 12.01 -3.31 -2.38
N ARG A 74 12.50 -4.41 -2.99
CA ARG A 74 13.94 -4.54 -3.33
C ARG A 74 14.36 -3.65 -4.50
N SER A 75 13.44 -3.32 -5.40
CA SER A 75 13.75 -2.57 -6.62
C SER A 75 12.53 -1.79 -7.10
N PRO A 76 12.60 -0.45 -7.22
CA PRO A 76 11.48 0.40 -7.62
C PRO A 76 10.74 -0.09 -8.87
N GLY A 77 11.47 -0.41 -9.94
CA GLY A 77 10.88 -0.85 -11.20
C GLY A 77 10.18 -2.21 -11.10
N ARG A 78 10.74 -3.15 -10.32
CA ARG A 78 10.07 -4.44 -10.05
C ARG A 78 8.82 -4.26 -9.22
N THR A 79 8.87 -3.39 -8.22
CA THR A 79 7.71 -3.05 -7.37
C THR A 79 6.58 -2.43 -8.18
N LEU A 80 6.86 -1.44 -9.04
CA LEU A 80 5.85 -0.86 -9.94
C LEU A 80 5.22 -1.91 -10.84
N THR A 81 6.05 -2.78 -11.42
CA THR A 81 5.57 -3.86 -12.29
C THR A 81 4.69 -4.85 -11.52
N ALA A 82 5.07 -5.21 -10.29
CA ALA A 82 4.30 -6.13 -9.45
C ALA A 82 2.94 -5.53 -9.04
N TYR A 83 2.90 -4.25 -8.64
CA TYR A 83 1.63 -3.59 -8.36
C TYR A 83 0.75 -3.45 -9.59
N GLY A 84 1.32 -3.02 -10.72
CA GLY A 84 0.58 -2.94 -11.99
C GLY A 84 -0.03 -4.29 -12.36
N HIS A 85 0.75 -5.38 -12.29
CA HIS A 85 0.26 -6.72 -12.55
C HIS A 85 -0.87 -7.13 -11.59
N TYR A 86 -0.69 -6.94 -10.28
CA TYR A 86 -1.71 -7.29 -9.29
C TYR A 86 -3.04 -6.55 -9.52
N VAL A 87 -2.96 -5.25 -9.82
CA VAL A 87 -4.13 -4.42 -10.11
C VAL A 87 -4.81 -4.87 -11.41
N ASP A 88 -4.03 -5.12 -12.46
CA ASP A 88 -4.55 -5.53 -13.77
C ASP A 88 -5.21 -6.92 -13.70
N THR A 89 -4.64 -7.86 -12.94
CA THR A 89 -5.23 -9.19 -12.70
C THR A 89 -6.60 -9.11 -12.02
N HIS A 90 -6.84 -8.07 -11.20
CA HIS A 90 -8.04 -7.92 -10.39
C HIS A 90 -8.89 -6.70 -10.77
N ALA A 91 -8.71 -6.18 -11.99
CA ALA A 91 -9.36 -4.96 -12.46
C ALA A 91 -10.91 -5.04 -12.41
N ALA A 92 -11.48 -6.23 -12.57
CA ALA A 92 -12.92 -6.45 -12.52
C ALA A 92 -13.53 -6.26 -11.11
N THR A 93 -12.78 -6.56 -10.06
CA THR A 93 -13.22 -6.42 -8.67
C THR A 93 -12.73 -5.14 -8.01
N GLY A 94 -11.68 -4.52 -8.56
CA GLY A 94 -10.91 -3.48 -7.90
C GLY A 94 -9.98 -4.05 -6.83
N VAL A 95 -9.04 -3.21 -6.39
CA VAL A 95 -8.03 -3.59 -5.38
C VAL A 95 -7.85 -2.54 -4.29
N ARG A 96 -7.59 -3.03 -3.08
CA ARG A 96 -7.08 -2.27 -1.94
C ARG A 96 -5.70 -2.77 -1.59
N ILE A 97 -4.77 -1.83 -1.45
CA ILE A 97 -3.36 -2.12 -1.20
C ILE A 97 -2.93 -1.38 0.05
N ILE A 98 -2.35 -2.11 1.01
CA ILE A 98 -1.47 -1.52 2.02
C ILE A 98 -0.05 -1.66 1.47
N GLY A 99 0.66 -0.55 1.33
CA GLY A 99 2.03 -0.54 0.84
C GLY A 99 2.94 0.21 1.80
N GLU A 100 3.81 -0.47 2.53
CA GLU A 100 4.75 0.15 3.47
C GLU A 100 6.18 0.04 2.90
N PRO A 101 6.72 1.09 2.26
CA PRO A 101 8.07 1.07 1.73
C PRO A 101 9.13 1.01 2.84
N VAL A 102 10.21 0.25 2.60
CA VAL A 102 11.30 0.09 3.56
C VAL A 102 12.32 1.23 3.46
N TRP A 103 12.32 2.21 4.35
CA TRP A 103 13.25 3.34 4.25
C TRP A 103 14.61 3.11 4.93
N HIS A 104 14.68 2.21 5.90
CA HIS A 104 15.88 1.96 6.69
C HIS A 104 16.99 1.30 5.89
N GLY A 105 18.24 1.65 6.20
CA GLY A 105 19.43 1.05 5.60
C GLY A 105 19.73 1.49 4.16
N ARG A 106 18.97 2.45 3.61
CA ARG A 106 19.18 3.00 2.27
C ARG A 106 20.09 4.22 2.29
N ASP A 107 21.01 4.30 1.35
CA ASP A 107 21.81 5.50 1.14
C ASP A 107 20.98 6.65 0.54
N HIS A 108 21.57 7.83 0.41
CA HIS A 108 20.87 9.01 -0.12
C HIS A 108 20.40 8.85 -1.58
N ALA A 109 21.16 8.13 -2.42
CA ALA A 109 20.80 7.91 -3.81
C ALA A 109 19.63 6.94 -3.91
N GLU A 110 19.64 5.88 -3.11
CA GLU A 110 18.54 4.93 -2.98
C GLU A 110 17.28 5.59 -2.45
N GLN A 111 17.38 6.41 -1.39
CA GLN A 111 16.23 7.18 -0.88
C GLN A 111 15.62 8.07 -1.97
N ALA A 112 16.45 8.77 -2.75
CA ALA A 112 15.96 9.60 -3.85
C ALA A 112 15.26 8.79 -4.95
N GLU A 113 15.77 7.61 -5.30
CA GLU A 113 15.10 6.68 -6.22
C GLU A 113 13.72 6.24 -5.70
N TRP A 114 13.61 6.00 -4.40
CA TRP A 114 12.34 5.63 -3.76
C TRP A 114 11.36 6.80 -3.63
N THR A 115 11.83 8.01 -3.39
CA THR A 115 10.97 9.21 -3.48
C THR A 115 10.43 9.41 -4.90
N ARG A 116 11.24 9.14 -5.94
CA ARG A 116 10.78 9.15 -7.35
C ARG A 116 9.73 8.08 -7.58
N TYR A 117 9.93 6.88 -7.05
CA TYR A 117 8.94 5.80 -7.12
C TYR A 117 7.58 6.23 -6.56
N GLU A 118 7.54 6.86 -5.38
CA GLU A 118 6.29 7.36 -4.78
C GLU A 118 5.59 8.41 -5.66
N SER A 119 6.36 9.23 -6.38
CA SER A 119 5.78 10.15 -7.36
C SER A 119 5.23 9.43 -8.60
N VAL A 120 5.90 8.35 -9.01
CA VAL A 120 5.56 7.58 -10.23
C VAL A 120 4.37 6.65 -10.00
N ILE A 121 4.19 6.05 -8.82
CA ILE A 121 3.10 5.09 -8.58
C ILE A 121 1.72 5.75 -8.81
N ASN A 122 1.58 7.02 -8.44
CA ASN A 122 0.38 7.81 -8.69
C ASN A 122 0.05 7.91 -10.17
N ALA A 123 1.03 8.32 -10.99
CA ALA A 123 0.85 8.41 -12.43
C ALA A 123 0.68 7.03 -13.08
N ALA A 124 1.41 6.02 -12.59
CA ALA A 124 1.38 4.67 -13.13
C ALA A 124 0.02 4.00 -12.90
N LEU A 125 -0.68 4.30 -11.81
CA LEU A 125 -1.95 3.64 -11.47
C LEU A 125 -3.17 4.56 -11.59
N ALA A 126 -3.01 5.79 -12.10
CA ALA A 126 -4.06 6.82 -12.14
C ALA A 126 -5.40 6.34 -12.72
N ASP A 127 -5.35 5.61 -13.84
CA ASP A 127 -6.54 5.12 -14.57
C ASP A 127 -6.97 3.71 -14.15
N ARG A 128 -6.56 3.25 -12.96
CA ARG A 128 -6.89 1.91 -12.46
C ARG A 128 -7.77 1.99 -11.20
N PRO A 129 -8.72 1.05 -11.02
CA PRO A 129 -9.59 1.00 -9.84
C PRO A 129 -8.83 0.46 -8.62
N ALA A 130 -7.91 1.26 -8.11
CA ALA A 130 -7.04 0.93 -6.99
C ALA A 130 -7.17 1.96 -5.86
N ARG A 131 -7.12 1.46 -4.62
CA ARG A 131 -6.98 2.27 -3.41
C ARG A 131 -5.72 1.83 -2.69
N ILE A 132 -4.84 2.75 -2.39
CA ILE A 132 -3.55 2.49 -1.76
C ILE A 132 -3.50 3.30 -0.47
N MET A 133 -3.22 2.61 0.64
CA MET A 133 -2.87 3.19 1.91
C MET A 133 -1.38 2.91 2.15
N CYS A 134 -0.58 3.95 2.30
CA CYS A 134 0.85 3.82 2.58
C CYS A 134 1.14 4.18 4.04
N PRO A 135 1.45 3.19 4.91
CA PRO A 135 1.81 3.44 6.29
C PRO A 135 3.22 4.03 6.42
N TYR A 136 3.38 4.95 7.38
CA TYR A 136 4.64 5.58 7.75
C TYR A 136 4.77 5.59 9.28
N ASP A 137 5.66 4.74 9.82
CA ASP A 137 5.92 4.64 11.25
C ASP A 137 6.77 5.83 11.73
N GLN A 138 6.15 6.81 12.36
CA GLN A 138 6.86 8.02 12.78
C GLN A 138 7.86 7.77 13.93
N ARG A 139 7.75 6.65 14.64
CA ARG A 139 8.70 6.26 15.69
C ARG A 139 10.08 5.93 15.11
N THR A 140 10.11 5.49 13.85
CA THR A 140 11.34 4.97 13.22
C THR A 140 11.80 5.82 12.05
N LEU A 141 10.89 6.47 11.32
CA LEU A 141 11.23 7.14 10.07
C LEU A 141 11.90 8.50 10.27
N PRO A 142 12.88 8.87 9.42
CA PRO A 142 13.44 10.21 9.39
C PRO A 142 12.39 11.27 9.06
N ALA A 143 12.52 12.46 9.66
CA ALA A 143 11.56 13.57 9.48
C ALA A 143 11.38 14.02 8.02
N HIS A 144 12.40 13.89 7.17
CA HIS A 144 12.28 14.26 5.75
C HIS A 144 11.35 13.31 4.98
N ILE A 145 11.33 12.02 5.30
CA ILE A 145 10.42 11.05 4.70
C ILE A 145 8.98 11.34 5.10
N LEU A 146 8.73 11.65 6.39
CA LEU A 146 7.40 12.02 6.89
C LEU A 146 6.91 13.32 6.23
N THR A 147 7.80 14.30 6.03
CA THR A 147 7.47 15.55 5.34
C THR A 147 7.02 15.30 3.89
N ASP A 148 7.69 14.38 3.19
CA ASP A 148 7.31 14.02 1.82
C ASP A 148 6.00 13.21 1.78
N ALA A 149 5.77 12.31 2.75
CA ALA A 149 4.52 11.56 2.87
C ALA A 149 3.28 12.45 3.03
N HIS A 150 3.41 13.61 3.70
CA HIS A 150 2.33 14.60 3.82
C HIS A 150 1.95 15.30 2.50
N ARG A 151 2.73 15.13 1.43
CA ARG A 151 2.51 15.79 0.13
C ARG A 151 1.84 14.90 -0.91
N THR A 152 1.62 13.62 -0.58
CA THR A 152 0.94 12.62 -1.42
C THR A 152 -0.57 12.78 -1.33
#